data_AF-A0A9E7B3V7-F1
#
_entry.id   AF-A0A9E7B3V7-F1
#
_cell.length_a   1.000
_cell.length_b   1.000
_cell.length_c   1.000
_cell.angle_alpha   90.00
_cell.angle_beta   90.00
_cell.angle_gamma   90.00
#
_symmetry.space_group_name_H-M   'P 1'
#
loop_
_entity.id
_entity.type
_entity.pdbx_description
1 polymer ?
#
loop_
_entity_poly.entity_id
_entity_poly.type
_entity_poly.pdbx_seq_one_letter_code
_entity_poly.pdbx_strand_id
1 'polypeptide(L)'
;MLPRNTDLMQASYDSLRGKWLVPIFASLFVGLVNYSANQIPRIGWVISVVLGAPLALGMARFALNISREENFGFEDLFGGFKRFADSLTAYLLVLLFVFVGLILLIIPGIYFALSYSLVFYILSDEPDIKPMNALAKSKEMMEGYKTQMLVLWLQFLGLAILCLLTLGIGFLWLGPFIRVTMARFYDELKEEKFPNYAI
;
A
#
# COMPACT_ATOMS: atom_id res chain seq x y z
N MET A 1 -4.63 -11.83 -18.50
CA MET A 1 -5.56 -10.69 -18.45
C MET A 1 -5.99 -10.54 -17.01
N LEU A 2 -5.59 -9.45 -16.37
CA LEU A 2 -5.96 -9.12 -14.99
C LEU A 2 -7.48 -9.24 -14.76
N PRO A 3 -7.92 -9.81 -13.61
CA PRO A 3 -9.33 -9.82 -13.21
C PRO A 3 -9.92 -8.41 -13.14
N ARG A 4 -11.24 -8.34 -13.23
CA ARG A 4 -11.96 -7.07 -13.13
C ARG A 4 -11.80 -6.51 -11.73
N ASN A 5 -11.80 -5.18 -11.60
CA ASN A 5 -11.72 -4.51 -10.29
C ASN A 5 -12.80 -4.97 -9.30
N THR A 6 -14.00 -5.31 -9.78
CA THR A 6 -15.06 -5.87 -8.93
C THR A 6 -14.68 -7.21 -8.33
N ASP A 7 -13.99 -8.06 -9.11
CA ASP A 7 -13.61 -9.41 -8.70
C ASP A 7 -12.46 -9.31 -7.69
N LEU A 8 -11.51 -8.41 -7.93
CA LEU A 8 -10.44 -8.07 -6.97
C LEU A 8 -11.02 -7.60 -5.63
N MET A 9 -11.99 -6.68 -5.66
CA MET A 9 -12.65 -6.17 -4.45
C MET A 9 -13.44 -7.27 -3.73
N GLN A 10 -14.17 -8.11 -4.44
CA GLN A 10 -14.93 -9.21 -3.86
C GLN A 10 -14.01 -10.21 -3.18
N ALA A 11 -12.97 -10.66 -3.89
CA ALA A 11 -12.04 -11.64 -3.35
C ALA A 11 -11.28 -11.07 -2.13
N SER A 12 -10.95 -9.78 -2.13
CA SER A 12 -10.32 -9.11 -0.98
C SER A 12 -11.25 -9.01 0.23
N TYR A 13 -12.56 -8.84 0.00
CA TYR A 13 -13.57 -8.89 1.06
C TYR A 13 -13.66 -10.30 1.67
N ASP A 14 -13.62 -11.33 0.82
CA ASP A 14 -13.65 -12.72 1.27
C ASP A 14 -12.43 -13.08 2.12
N SER A 15 -11.22 -12.64 1.73
CA SER A 15 -9.99 -12.83 2.52
C SER A 15 -10.03 -12.13 3.91
N LEU A 16 -10.80 -11.05 4.04
CA LEU A 16 -10.98 -10.33 5.30
C LEU A 16 -12.11 -10.90 6.17
N ARG A 17 -13.00 -11.73 5.59
CA ARG A 17 -14.18 -12.25 6.28
C ARG A 17 -13.77 -13.09 7.50
N GLY A 18 -14.27 -12.68 8.67
CA GLY A 18 -13.96 -13.34 9.93
C GLY A 18 -12.62 -12.95 10.58
N LYS A 19 -11.77 -12.16 9.92
CA LYS A 19 -10.44 -11.76 10.44
C LYS A 19 -10.25 -10.24 10.55
N TRP A 20 -11.32 -9.45 10.54
CA TRP A 20 -11.29 -7.97 10.53
C TRP A 20 -10.59 -7.31 11.72
N LEU A 21 -10.56 -7.96 12.88
CA LEU A 21 -10.11 -7.35 14.13
C LEU A 21 -8.64 -6.90 14.04
N VAL A 22 -7.73 -7.80 13.67
CA VAL A 22 -6.28 -7.50 13.62
C VAL A 22 -5.96 -6.42 12.56
N PRO A 23 -6.50 -6.47 11.33
CA PRO A 23 -6.29 -5.43 10.32
C PRO A 23 -6.84 -4.05 10.69
N ILE A 24 -7.97 -4.00 11.40
CA ILE A 24 -8.53 -2.75 11.92
C ILE A 24 -7.59 -2.18 12.97
N PHE A 25 -7.17 -2.98 13.96
CA PHE A 25 -6.23 -2.52 14.99
C PHE A 25 -4.88 -2.10 14.41
N ALA A 26 -4.34 -2.84 13.45
CA ALA A 26 -3.13 -2.48 12.72
C ALA A 26 -3.26 -1.11 12.04
N SER A 27 -4.36 -0.90 11.30
CA SER A 27 -4.61 0.34 10.57
C SER A 27 -4.81 1.52 11.53
N LEU A 28 -5.52 1.31 12.64
CA LEU A 28 -5.73 2.31 13.68
C LEU A 28 -4.43 2.68 14.39
N PHE A 29 -3.61 1.69 14.73
CA PHE A 29 -2.32 1.91 15.37
C PHE A 29 -1.41 2.77 14.48
N VAL A 30 -1.25 2.40 13.21
CA VAL A 30 -0.44 3.17 12.26
C VAL A 30 -1.02 4.58 12.04
N GLY A 31 -2.35 4.69 11.96
CA GLY A 31 -3.03 5.99 11.86
C GLY A 31 -2.78 6.88 13.07
N LEU A 32 -2.87 6.33 14.28
CA LEU A 32 -2.63 7.04 15.54
C LEU A 32 -1.17 7.48 15.68
N VAL A 33 -0.21 6.61 15.33
CA VAL A 33 1.22 6.95 15.32
C VAL A 33 1.47 8.14 14.39
N ASN A 34 0.96 8.09 13.15
CA ASN A 34 1.10 9.20 12.21
C ASN A 34 0.40 10.48 12.72
N TYR A 35 -0.82 10.37 13.24
CA TYR A 35 -1.55 11.52 13.77
C TYR A 35 -0.78 12.19 14.92
N SER A 36 -0.33 11.40 15.90
CA SER A 36 0.45 11.89 17.05
C SER A 36 1.78 12.52 16.64
N ALA A 37 2.48 11.94 15.65
CA ALA A 37 3.73 12.49 15.14
C ALA A 37 3.51 13.88 14.54
N ASN A 38 2.42 14.08 13.77
CA ASN A 38 2.10 15.37 13.17
C ASN A 38 1.65 16.46 14.16
N GLN A 39 1.26 16.11 15.39
CA GLN A 39 0.95 17.10 16.43
C GLN A 39 2.19 17.78 16.99
N ILE A 40 3.39 17.20 16.80
CA ILE A 40 4.63 17.75 17.35
C ILE A 40 5.11 18.90 16.44
N PRO A 41 5.18 20.15 16.95
CA PRO A 41 5.60 21.29 16.15
C PRO A 41 7.03 21.11 15.61
N ARG A 42 7.27 21.56 14.37
CA ARG A 42 8.58 21.64 13.68
C ARG A 42 9.26 20.31 13.33
N ILE A 43 9.17 19.28 14.17
CA ILE A 43 9.83 17.98 13.95
C ILE A 43 8.86 16.83 13.60
N GLY A 44 7.55 17.05 13.76
CA GLY A 44 6.55 16.01 13.56
C GLY A 44 6.57 15.37 12.16
N TRP A 45 6.85 16.16 11.14
CA TRP A 45 6.95 15.67 9.76
C TRP A 45 8.14 14.71 9.57
N VAL A 46 9.28 14.97 10.22
CA VAL A 46 10.47 14.10 10.19
C VAL A 46 10.16 12.78 10.88
N ILE A 47 9.54 12.84 12.07
CA ILE A 47 9.15 11.65 12.84
C ILE A 47 8.17 10.80 12.01
N SER A 48 7.22 11.45 11.33
CA SER A 48 6.23 10.76 10.49
C SER A 48 6.89 10.04 9.31
N VAL A 49 7.90 10.64 8.68
CA VAL A 49 8.65 9.97 7.59
C VAL A 49 9.49 8.81 8.13
N VAL A 50 10.21 9.05 9.23
CA VAL A 50 11.10 8.05 9.85
C VAL A 50 10.33 6.83 10.34
N LEU A 51 9.20 7.02 11.01
CA LEU A 51 8.37 5.90 11.48
C LEU A 51 7.46 5.36 10.38
N GLY A 52 6.98 6.23 9.49
CA GLY A 52 6.02 5.87 8.44
C GLY A 52 6.61 4.94 7.39
N ALA A 53 7.88 5.06 7.04
CA ALA A 53 8.52 4.21 6.05
C ALA A 53 8.55 2.71 6.42
N PRO A 54 9.12 2.28 7.58
CA PRO A 54 9.09 0.88 7.98
C PRO A 54 7.68 0.39 8.30
N LEU A 55 6.79 1.24 8.83
CA LEU A 55 5.38 0.89 9.04
C LEU A 55 4.63 0.68 7.72
N ALA A 56 4.94 1.45 6.67
CA ALA A 56 4.36 1.25 5.34
C ALA A 56 4.77 -0.10 4.76
N LEU A 57 6.05 -0.47 4.91
CA LEU A 57 6.55 -1.79 4.52
C LEU A 57 5.89 -2.92 5.32
N GLY A 58 5.76 -2.75 6.64
CA GLY A 58 5.06 -3.71 7.51
C GLY A 58 3.57 -3.86 7.16
N MET A 59 2.87 -2.76 6.85
CA MET A 59 1.48 -2.80 6.39
C MET A 59 1.35 -3.47 5.02
N ALA A 60 2.31 -3.29 4.11
CA ALA A 60 2.32 -3.97 2.82
C ALA A 60 2.48 -5.48 3.00
N ARG A 61 3.42 -5.92 3.85
CA ARG A 61 3.60 -7.32 4.22
C ARG A 61 2.33 -7.91 4.84
N PHE A 62 1.77 -7.20 5.81
CA PHE A 62 0.55 -7.60 6.49
C PHE A 62 -0.62 -7.77 5.50
N ALA A 63 -0.76 -6.86 4.53
CA ALA A 63 -1.78 -6.96 3.50
C ALA A 63 -1.56 -8.13 2.53
N LEU A 64 -0.30 -8.43 2.16
CA LEU A 64 0.06 -9.61 1.36
C LEU A 64 -0.31 -10.90 2.08
N ASN A 65 0.07 -11.03 3.36
CA ASN A 65 -0.24 -12.23 4.14
C ASN A 65 -1.75 -12.47 4.23
N ILE A 66 -2.56 -11.42 4.38
CA ILE A 66 -4.03 -11.55 4.39
C ILE A 66 -4.56 -11.96 3.01
N SER A 67 -4.06 -11.32 1.94
CA SER A 67 -4.46 -11.64 0.56
C SER A 67 -4.19 -13.11 0.22
N ARG A 68 -3.05 -13.63 0.67
CA ARG A 68 -2.57 -15.01 0.44
C ARG A 68 -3.11 -16.03 1.45
N GLU A 69 -3.99 -15.60 2.37
CA GLU A 69 -4.51 -16.43 3.47
C GLU A 69 -3.44 -17.05 4.39
N GLU A 70 -2.25 -16.45 4.43
CA GLU A 70 -1.15 -16.87 5.27
C GLU A 70 -1.37 -16.42 6.74
N ASN A 71 -0.54 -16.94 7.65
CA ASN A 71 -0.54 -16.48 9.03
C ASN A 71 -0.07 -15.03 9.11
N PHE A 72 -0.83 -14.18 9.78
CA PHE A 72 -0.48 -12.80 10.04
C PHE A 72 -0.69 -12.44 11.52
N GLY A 73 0.25 -11.69 12.07
CA GLY A 73 0.22 -11.16 13.43
C GLY A 73 0.34 -9.64 13.44
N PHE A 74 0.06 -9.03 14.59
CA PHE A 74 0.31 -7.60 14.78
C PHE A 74 1.82 -7.29 14.73
N GLU A 75 2.64 -8.27 15.09
CA GLU A 75 4.10 -8.22 15.10
C GLU A 75 4.69 -8.03 13.68
N ASP A 76 3.99 -8.51 12.65
CA ASP A 76 4.43 -8.39 11.25
C ASP A 76 4.51 -6.92 10.80
N LEU A 77 3.74 -6.02 11.43
CA LEU A 77 3.83 -4.57 11.22
C LEU A 77 5.21 -4.02 11.53
N PHE A 78 5.88 -4.59 12.54
CA PHE A 78 7.21 -4.18 12.93
C PHE A 78 8.30 -4.88 12.10
N GLY A 79 7.95 -5.86 11.27
CA GLY A 79 8.88 -6.55 10.37
C GLY A 79 9.59 -5.58 9.42
N GLY A 80 8.93 -4.50 8.99
CA GLY A 80 9.52 -3.47 8.14
C GLY A 80 10.69 -2.71 8.78
N PHE A 81 10.78 -2.68 10.12
CA PHE A 81 11.92 -2.06 10.82
C PHE A 81 13.22 -2.86 10.68
N LYS A 82 13.15 -4.16 10.38
CA LYS A 82 14.36 -4.96 10.09
C LYS A 82 15.10 -4.45 8.85
N ARG A 83 14.36 -3.92 7.89
CA ARG A 83 14.88 -3.29 6.66
C ARG A 83 14.67 -1.77 6.69
N PHE A 84 14.89 -1.16 7.85
CA PHE A 84 14.64 0.27 8.06
C PHE A 84 15.29 1.14 6.97
N ALA A 85 16.58 0.95 6.69
CA ALA A 85 17.31 1.72 5.67
C ALA A 85 16.67 1.59 4.28
N ASP A 86 16.37 0.37 3.83
CA ASP A 86 15.76 0.13 2.53
C ASP A 86 14.35 0.73 2.44
N SER A 87 13.53 0.53 3.49
CA SER A 87 12.17 1.08 3.55
C SER A 87 12.18 2.60 3.51
N LEU A 88 13.10 3.23 4.23
CA LEU A 88 13.26 4.68 4.28
C LEU A 88 13.75 5.22 2.94
N THR A 89 14.76 4.59 2.34
CA THR A 89 15.26 4.99 1.01
C THR A 89 14.16 4.84 -0.04
N ALA A 90 13.41 3.75 -0.06
CA ALA A 90 12.29 3.57 -0.98
C ALA A 90 11.22 4.65 -0.78
N TYR A 91 10.82 4.90 0.48
CA TYR A 91 9.84 5.93 0.81
C TYR A 91 10.29 7.32 0.36
N LEU A 92 11.53 7.70 0.64
CA LEU A 92 12.09 8.99 0.23
C LEU A 92 12.21 9.12 -1.28
N LEU A 93 12.60 8.07 -2.01
CA LEU A 93 12.64 8.09 -3.46
C LEU A 93 11.26 8.26 -4.06
N VAL A 94 10.26 7.51 -3.59
CA VAL A 94 8.87 7.64 -4.05
C VAL A 94 8.35 9.05 -3.77
N LEU A 95 8.57 9.56 -2.54
CA LEU A 95 8.20 10.91 -2.16
C LEU A 95 8.84 11.95 -3.10
N LEU A 96 10.14 11.82 -3.38
CA LEU A 96 10.89 12.72 -4.25
C LEU A 96 10.32 12.72 -5.67
N PHE A 97 10.14 11.55 -6.28
CA PHE A 97 9.62 11.46 -7.66
C PHE A 97 8.19 11.99 -7.77
N VAL A 98 7.32 11.66 -6.81
CA VAL A 98 5.95 12.17 -6.78
C VAL A 98 5.95 13.69 -6.58
N PHE A 99 6.77 14.21 -5.67
CA PHE A 99 6.87 15.64 -5.39
C PHE A 99 7.40 16.44 -6.59
N VAL A 100 8.47 15.96 -7.24
CA VAL A 100 9.00 16.55 -8.47
C VAL A 100 7.95 16.50 -9.58
N GLY A 101 7.25 15.37 -9.70
CA GLY A 101 6.13 15.22 -10.62
C GLY A 101 5.06 16.29 -10.39
N LEU A 102 4.60 16.44 -9.14
CA LEU A 102 3.58 17.41 -8.75
C LEU A 102 4.01 18.87 -8.97
N ILE A 103 5.28 19.21 -8.71
CA ILE A 103 5.83 20.55 -8.97
C ILE A 103 5.81 20.86 -10.47
N LEU A 104 6.18 19.88 -11.30
CA LEU A 104 6.19 20.08 -12.74
C LEU A 104 4.76 20.33 -13.23
N LEU A 105 3.85 19.38 -12.96
CA LEU A 105 2.41 19.45 -13.23
C LEU A 105 1.65 18.42 -12.37
N ILE A 106 0.35 18.63 -12.10
CA ILE A 106 -0.46 17.68 -11.31
C ILE A 106 -0.51 16.28 -11.98
N ILE A 107 -0.67 16.23 -13.31
CA ILE A 107 -0.78 14.97 -14.08
C ILE A 107 0.45 14.06 -13.92
N PRO A 108 1.70 14.51 -14.15
CA PRO A 108 2.89 13.68 -13.93
C PRO A 108 3.08 13.27 -12.47
N GLY A 109 2.65 14.09 -11.50
CA GLY A 109 2.64 13.69 -10.09
C GLY A 109 1.75 12.48 -9.83
N ILE A 110 0.51 12.50 -10.34
CA ILE A 110 -0.41 11.34 -10.25
C ILE A 110 0.18 10.14 -10.98
N TYR A 111 0.78 10.34 -12.16
CA TYR A 111 1.42 9.27 -12.92
C TYR A 111 2.53 8.56 -12.13
N PHE A 112 3.40 9.30 -11.45
CA PHE A 112 4.44 8.71 -10.60
C PHE A 112 3.84 8.04 -9.36
N ALA A 113 2.83 8.63 -8.74
CA ALA A 113 2.16 8.03 -7.58
C ALA A 113 1.55 6.66 -7.92
N LEU A 114 0.92 6.55 -9.10
CA LEU A 114 0.42 5.26 -9.59
C LEU A 114 1.59 4.31 -9.90
N SER A 115 2.60 4.77 -10.64
CA SER A 115 3.74 3.93 -11.06
C SER A 115 4.52 3.32 -9.88
N TYR A 116 4.58 4.01 -8.74
CA TYR A 116 5.34 3.58 -7.56
C TYR A 116 4.48 3.04 -6.41
N SER A 117 3.18 2.86 -6.63
CA SER A 117 2.26 2.34 -5.60
C SER A 117 2.59 0.91 -5.13
N LEU A 118 3.31 0.12 -5.95
CA LEU A 118 3.63 -1.27 -5.66
C LEU A 118 4.99 -1.48 -4.98
N VAL A 119 5.77 -0.41 -4.81
CA VAL A 119 7.18 -0.48 -4.32
C VAL A 119 7.30 -1.20 -2.98
N PHE A 120 6.41 -0.90 -2.02
CA PHE A 120 6.46 -1.51 -0.69
C PHE A 120 6.04 -2.99 -0.70
N TYR A 121 5.17 -3.39 -1.63
CA TYR A 121 4.80 -4.80 -1.80
C TYR A 121 5.98 -5.58 -2.39
N ILE A 122 6.66 -5.03 -3.41
CA ILE A 122 7.88 -5.61 -3.98
C ILE A 122 9.01 -5.71 -2.93
N LEU A 123 9.24 -4.67 -2.13
CA LEU A 123 10.24 -4.72 -1.04
C LEU A 123 9.91 -5.77 0.02
N SER A 124 8.62 -6.03 0.25
CA SER A 124 8.18 -7.05 1.19
C SER A 124 8.38 -8.45 0.63
N ASP A 125 8.10 -8.65 -0.64
CA ASP A 125 8.12 -9.95 -1.31
C ASP A 125 9.54 -10.39 -1.72
N GLU A 126 10.41 -9.42 -2.07
CA GLU A 126 11.82 -9.64 -2.42
C GLU A 126 12.75 -9.01 -1.37
N PRO A 127 13.18 -9.76 -0.34
CA PRO A 127 13.99 -9.22 0.74
C PRO A 127 15.37 -8.73 0.31
N ASP A 128 15.90 -9.20 -0.81
CA ASP A 128 17.23 -8.84 -1.32
C ASP A 128 17.20 -7.69 -2.35
N ILE A 129 16.02 -7.24 -2.77
CA ILE A 129 15.91 -6.18 -3.78
C ILE A 129 16.32 -4.83 -3.20
N LYS A 130 17.15 -4.09 -3.94
CA LYS A 130 17.50 -2.71 -3.60
C LYS A 130 16.33 -1.76 -3.87
N PRO A 131 16.15 -0.69 -3.08
CA PRO A 131 15.05 0.27 -3.25
C PRO A 131 14.88 0.79 -4.68
N MET A 132 15.96 1.19 -5.34
CA MET A 132 15.91 1.70 -6.72
C MET A 132 15.40 0.66 -7.72
N ASN A 133 15.82 -0.61 -7.56
CA ASN A 133 15.39 -1.70 -8.42
C ASN A 133 13.91 -2.01 -8.20
N ALA A 134 13.42 -1.89 -6.97
CA ALA A 134 11.99 -2.03 -6.69
C ALA A 134 11.15 -0.92 -7.30
N LEU A 135 11.64 0.33 -7.34
CA LEU A 135 11.00 1.42 -8.07
C LEU A 135 10.91 1.12 -9.57
N ALA A 136 12.00 0.63 -10.17
CA ALA A 136 12.03 0.24 -11.57
C ALA A 136 11.03 -0.89 -11.86
N LYS A 137 11.02 -1.93 -11.02
CA LYS A 137 10.11 -3.07 -11.14
C LYS A 137 8.65 -2.66 -10.95
N SER A 138 8.34 -1.80 -9.97
CA SER A 138 6.99 -1.25 -9.78
C SER A 138 6.52 -0.50 -11.02
N LYS A 139 7.39 0.33 -11.62
CA LYS A 139 7.06 1.07 -12.83
C LYS A 139 6.74 0.14 -14.00
N GLU A 140 7.55 -0.90 -14.20
CA GLU A 140 7.38 -1.91 -15.25
C GLU A 140 6.09 -2.73 -15.06
N MET A 141 5.82 -3.20 -13.84
CA MET A 141 4.57 -3.91 -13.50
C MET A 141 3.34 -3.06 -13.80
N MET A 142 3.41 -1.76 -13.52
CA MET A 142 2.31 -0.83 -13.75
C MET A 142 2.11 -0.45 -15.22
N GLU A 143 3.01 -0.79 -16.15
CA GLU A 143 2.81 -0.48 -17.57
C GLU A 143 1.67 -1.30 -18.18
N GLY A 144 0.64 -0.58 -18.65
CA GLY A 144 -0.62 -1.15 -19.14
C GLY A 144 -1.77 -1.11 -18.14
N TYR A 145 -1.49 -1.00 -16.83
CA TYR A 145 -2.50 -1.19 -15.77
C TYR A 145 -2.77 0.07 -14.92
N LYS A 146 -2.15 1.20 -15.24
CA LYS A 146 -2.38 2.49 -14.56
C LYS A 146 -3.85 2.91 -14.58
N THR A 147 -4.51 2.75 -15.73
CA THR A 147 -5.94 3.08 -15.88
C THR A 147 -6.81 2.18 -15.02
N GLN A 148 -6.52 0.87 -14.97
CA GLN A 148 -7.24 -0.07 -14.12
C GLN A 148 -7.11 0.32 -12.64
N MET A 149 -5.91 0.67 -12.20
CA MET A 149 -5.68 1.13 -10.83
C MET A 149 -6.35 2.47 -10.54
N LEU A 150 -6.40 3.40 -11.51
CA LEU A 150 -7.13 4.66 -11.38
C LEU A 150 -8.63 4.40 -11.17
N VAL A 151 -9.23 3.50 -11.95
CA VAL A 151 -10.63 3.11 -11.79
C VAL A 151 -10.86 2.45 -10.42
N LEU A 152 -9.90 1.65 -9.93
CA LEU A 152 -9.98 1.04 -8.60
C LEU A 152 -9.98 2.13 -7.50
N TRP A 153 -9.12 3.15 -7.61
CA TRP A 153 -9.12 4.31 -6.72
C TRP A 153 -10.43 5.11 -6.79
N LEU A 154 -11.06 5.23 -7.96
CA LEU A 154 -12.38 5.86 -8.11
C LEU A 154 -13.49 5.06 -7.40
N GLN A 155 -13.44 3.74 -7.44
CA GLN A 155 -14.36 2.88 -6.69
C GLN A 155 -14.18 3.06 -5.18
N PHE A 156 -12.93 3.11 -4.70
CA PHE A 156 -12.65 3.42 -3.30
C PHE A 156 -13.08 4.82 -2.90
N LEU A 157 -12.98 5.81 -3.79
CA LEU A 157 -13.50 7.15 -3.52
C LEU A 157 -15.03 7.13 -3.33
N GLY A 158 -15.75 6.36 -4.15
CA GLY A 158 -17.18 6.12 -3.96
C GLY A 158 -17.50 5.50 -2.59
N LEU A 159 -16.74 4.48 -2.18
CA LEU A 159 -16.87 3.88 -0.85
C LEU A 159 -16.51 4.85 0.28
N ALA A 160 -15.50 5.70 0.09
CA ALA A 160 -15.11 6.71 1.07
C ALA A 160 -16.22 7.74 1.30
N ILE A 161 -16.92 8.15 0.23
CA ILE A 161 -18.10 9.02 0.33
C ILE A 161 -19.22 8.34 1.13
N LEU A 162 -19.47 7.04 0.91
CA LEU A 162 -20.43 6.28 1.72
C LEU A 162 -20.00 6.20 3.18
N CYS A 163 -18.70 6.03 3.46
CA CYS A 163 -18.17 6.02 4.81
C CYS A 163 -18.40 7.36 5.53
N LEU A 164 -18.30 8.49 4.83
CA LEU A 164 -18.63 9.81 5.40
C LEU A 164 -20.10 9.90 5.84
N LEU A 165 -21.02 9.31 5.09
CA LEU A 165 -22.45 9.28 5.45
C LEU A 165 -22.70 8.46 6.74
N THR A 166 -21.83 7.48 7.04
CA THR A 166 -21.88 6.70 8.30
C THR A 166 -21.18 7.38 9.49
N LEU A 167 -21.03 8.71 9.46
CA LEU A 167 -20.25 9.49 10.43
C LEU A 167 -18.77 9.07 10.52
N GLY A 168 -18.23 8.48 9.45
CA GLY A 168 -16.85 8.03 9.36
C GLY A 168 -16.56 6.67 9.97
N ILE A 169 -17.56 5.98 10.55
CA ILE A 169 -17.39 4.64 11.12
C ILE A 169 -16.94 3.64 10.04
N GLY A 170 -17.45 3.78 8.82
CA GLY A 170 -17.05 2.94 7.67
C GLY A 170 -15.55 2.99 7.34
N PHE A 171 -14.81 4.04 7.71
CA PHE A 171 -13.37 4.12 7.44
C PHE A 171 -12.56 3.05 8.18
N LEU A 172 -13.08 2.52 9.28
CA LEU A 172 -12.45 1.42 10.03
C LEU A 172 -12.31 0.17 9.16
N TRP A 173 -13.33 -0.16 8.37
CA TRP A 173 -13.30 -1.28 7.43
C TRP A 173 -12.62 -0.92 6.11
N LEU A 174 -12.79 0.32 5.64
CA LEU A 174 -12.25 0.75 4.35
C LEU A 174 -10.71 0.70 4.31
N GLY A 175 -10.04 1.09 5.41
CA GLY A 175 -8.58 1.08 5.51
C GLY A 175 -7.94 -0.29 5.21
N PRO A 176 -8.24 -1.35 5.99
CA PRO A 176 -7.72 -2.68 5.72
C PRO A 176 -8.22 -3.24 4.38
N PHE A 177 -9.47 -2.94 3.99
CA PHE A 177 -10.03 -3.38 2.71
C PHE A 177 -9.24 -2.87 1.50
N ILE A 178 -8.92 -1.57 1.46
CA ILE A 178 -8.09 -0.99 0.39
C ILE A 178 -6.72 -1.67 0.34
N ARG A 179 -6.09 -1.88 1.50
CA ARG A 179 -4.74 -2.46 1.57
C ARG A 179 -4.69 -3.89 1.05
N VAL A 180 -5.64 -4.74 1.46
CA VAL A 180 -5.74 -6.12 0.96
C VAL A 180 -6.06 -6.13 -0.53
N THR A 181 -6.92 -5.24 -1.01
CA THR A 181 -7.21 -5.15 -2.45
C THR A 181 -5.99 -4.72 -3.27
N MET A 182 -5.17 -3.81 -2.74
CA MET A 182 -3.91 -3.41 -3.37
C MET A 182 -2.87 -4.53 -3.34
N ALA A 183 -2.81 -5.31 -2.26
CA ALA A 183 -1.97 -6.51 -2.18
C ALA A 183 -2.39 -7.55 -3.22
N ARG A 184 -3.69 -7.79 -3.38
CA ARG A 184 -4.20 -8.72 -4.39
C ARG A 184 -3.94 -8.23 -5.81
N PHE A 185 -4.13 -6.94 -6.06
CA PHE A 185 -3.78 -6.32 -7.33
C PHE A 185 -2.28 -6.49 -7.66
N TYR A 186 -1.41 -6.40 -6.65
CA TYR A 186 0.01 -6.69 -6.80
C TYR A 186 0.27 -8.16 -7.17
N ASP A 187 -0.33 -9.12 -6.46
CA ASP A 187 -0.14 -10.56 -6.71
C ASP A 187 -0.56 -10.92 -8.15
N GLU A 188 -1.73 -10.43 -8.59
CA GLU A 188 -2.25 -10.66 -9.94
C GLU A 188 -1.36 -10.05 -11.04
N LEU A 189 -0.82 -8.84 -10.78
CA LEU A 189 0.17 -8.23 -11.68
C LEU A 189 1.47 -9.01 -11.74
N LYS A 190 1.92 -9.54 -10.60
CA LYS A 190 3.13 -10.35 -10.51
C LYS A 190 2.97 -11.63 -11.32
N GLU A 191 1.84 -12.32 -11.19
CA GLU A 191 1.53 -13.53 -11.97
C GLU A 191 1.45 -13.23 -13.47
N GLU A 192 0.82 -12.12 -13.87
CA GLU A 192 0.68 -11.78 -15.28
C GLU A 192 2.01 -11.34 -15.95
N LYS A 193 2.86 -10.59 -15.25
CA LYS A 193 4.12 -10.05 -15.80
C LYS A 193 5.33 -10.96 -15.56
N PHE A 194 5.31 -11.75 -14.49
CA PHE A 194 6.42 -12.61 -14.07
C PHE A 194 5.93 -14.03 -13.71
N PRO A 195 5.30 -14.76 -14.65
CA PRO A 195 4.68 -16.07 -14.37
C PRO A 195 5.67 -17.15 -13.88
N ASN A 196 6.97 -16.99 -14.16
CA ASN A 196 8.02 -17.94 -13.79
C ASN A 196 8.64 -17.71 -12.41
N TYR A 197 8.13 -16.75 -11.62
CA TYR A 197 8.61 -16.46 -10.24
C TYR A 197 7.62 -16.86 -9.14
N ALA A 198 6.52 -17.53 -9.51
CA ALA A 198 5.57 -18.15 -8.58
C ALA A 198 5.90 -19.65 -8.45
N ILE A 199 6.93 -19.98 -7.67
CA ILE A 199 7.22 -21.35 -7.22
C ILE A 199 7.56 -21.31 -5.74
#